data_AF-A0A7S0RIT6-F1
#
_entry.id   AF-A0A7S0RIT6-F1
#
_cell.length_a   1.000
_cell.length_b   1.000
_cell.length_c   1.000
_cell.angle_alpha   90.00
_cell.angle_beta   90.00
_cell.angle_gamma   90.00
#
_symmetry.space_group_name_H-M   'P 1'
#
loop_
_entity.id
_entity.type
_entity.pdbx_description
1 polymer ?
#
loop_
_entity_poly.entity_id
_entity_poly.type
_entity_poly.pdbx_seq_one_letter_code
_entity_poly.pdbx_strand_id
1 'polypeptide(L)'
;WSGSLILKLSKTRASPLKLVVTSATLDGEKFSQYFDECPVLNVPGRCFPVSIAHTLEQPDSYAEEVVNICIDLHCGSPPGDVLIFMTGQDEIDKCVKKVNERICQMAA
;
A
#
# COMPACT_ATOMS: atom_id res chain seq x y z
N TRP A 1 -11.17 12.20 17.73
CA TRP A 1 -10.09 12.23 16.70
C TRP A 1 -8.89 12.95 17.30
N SER A 2 -7.67 12.41 17.15
CA SER A 2 -6.45 12.95 17.80
C SER A 2 -6.11 14.40 17.40
N GLY A 3 -6.56 14.84 16.22
CA GLY A 3 -6.28 16.18 15.67
C GLY A 3 -6.72 17.35 16.57
N SER A 4 -7.84 17.23 17.28
CA SER A 4 -8.35 18.31 18.15
C SER A 4 -7.43 18.56 19.36
N LEU A 5 -6.81 17.51 19.90
CA LEU A 5 -5.84 17.64 21.00
C LEU A 5 -4.55 18.31 20.53
N ILE A 6 -4.08 17.97 19.33
CA ILE A 6 -2.88 18.56 18.74
C ILE A 6 -3.10 20.05 18.47
N LEU A 7 -4.28 20.45 17.96
CA LEU A 7 -4.64 21.86 17.76
C LEU A 7 -4.67 22.64 19.08
N LYS A 8 -5.17 22.01 20.15
CA LYS A 8 -5.22 22.63 21.47
C LYS A 8 -3.81 22.83 22.03
N LEU A 9 -2.96 21.80 21.93
CA LEU A 9 -1.58 21.84 22.41
C LEU A 9 -0.70 22.82 21.64
N SER A 10 -0.92 23.02 20.34
CA SER A 10 -0.19 24.04 19.57
C SER A 10 -0.52 25.45 20.04
N LYS A 11 -1.76 25.69 20.51
CA LYS A 11 -2.22 27.01 20.97
C LYS A 11 -1.92 27.29 22.45
N THR A 12 -1.87 26.27 23.32
CA THR A 12 -1.75 26.46 24.78
C THR A 12 -0.36 26.23 25.36
N ARG A 13 0.60 25.69 24.60
CA ARG A 13 1.95 25.46 25.10
C ARG A 13 2.73 26.75 25.28
N ALA A 14 3.43 26.86 26.41
CA ALA A 14 4.38 27.94 26.70
C ALA A 14 5.66 27.89 25.85
N SER A 15 6.00 26.72 25.29
CA SER A 15 7.14 26.55 24.38
C SER A 15 6.65 26.39 22.93
N PRO A 16 7.35 26.98 21.94
CA PRO A 16 6.95 26.88 20.54
C PRO A 16 7.00 25.42 20.06
N LEU A 17 5.89 24.93 19.52
CA LEU A 17 5.77 23.59 18.93
C LEU A 17 5.64 23.72 17.40
N LYS A 18 6.50 23.02 16.66
CA LYS A 18 6.37 22.88 15.21
C LYS A 18 5.67 21.56 14.89
N LEU A 19 4.63 21.61 14.05
CA LEU A 19 3.87 20.46 13.60
C LEU A 19 4.07 20.26 12.09
N VAL A 20 4.39 19.05 11.68
CA VAL A 20 4.42 18.64 10.27
C VAL A 20 3.45 17.48 10.12
N VAL A 21 2.47 17.64 9.24
CA VAL A 21 1.49 16.60 8.92
C VAL A 21 1.82 16.05 7.54
N THR A 22 2.10 14.75 7.46
CA THR A 22 2.39 14.06 6.20
C THR A 22 1.21 13.16 5.83
N SER A 23 0.72 13.26 4.60
CA SER A 23 -0.34 12.41 4.05
C SER A 23 0.12 11.78 2.74
N ALA A 24 -0.23 10.51 2.52
CA ALA A 24 -0.07 9.83 1.23
C ALA A 24 -1.30 10.00 0.32
N THR A 25 -2.45 10.39 0.88
CA THR A 25 -3.68 10.65 0.14
C THR A 25 -3.82 12.14 -0.12
N LEU A 26 -4.21 12.48 -1.36
CA LEU A 26 -4.00 13.78 -2.01
C LEU A 26 -4.70 15.00 -1.38
N ASP A 27 -5.54 14.82 -0.36
CA ASP A 27 -6.39 15.90 0.13
C ASP A 27 -5.73 16.72 1.23
N GLY A 28 -4.64 17.40 0.87
CA GLY A 28 -3.96 18.37 1.73
C GLY A 28 -4.82 19.60 2.05
N GLU A 29 -5.81 19.91 1.22
CA GLU A 29 -6.69 21.07 1.39
C GLU A 29 -7.63 20.91 2.60
N LYS A 30 -8.24 19.73 2.78
CA LYS A 30 -9.04 19.46 3.99
C LYS A 30 -8.23 19.62 5.28
N PHE A 31 -6.96 19.21 5.26
CA PHE A 31 -6.07 19.37 6.40
C PHE A 31 -5.69 20.84 6.60
N SER A 32 -5.40 21.58 5.53
CA SER A 32 -5.15 23.02 5.59
C SER A 32 -6.29 23.76 6.30
N GLN A 33 -7.54 23.55 5.85
CA GLN A 33 -8.73 24.16 6.43
C GLN A 33 -8.90 23.81 7.91
N TYR A 34 -8.61 22.54 8.28
CA TYR A 34 -8.69 22.11 9.67
C TYR A 34 -7.61 22.75 10.56
N PHE A 35 -6.42 22.99 10.03
CA PHE A 35 -5.26 23.52 10.74
C PHE A 35 -5.04 25.03 10.49
N ASP A 36 -6.12 25.81 10.53
CA ASP A 36 -6.10 27.29 10.40
C ASP A 36 -5.43 27.77 9.09
N GLU A 37 -5.82 27.18 7.95
CA GLU A 37 -5.29 27.48 6.60
C GLU A 37 -3.77 27.28 6.49
N CYS A 38 -3.24 26.21 7.09
CA CYS A 38 -1.79 25.97 7.10
C CYS A 38 -1.22 25.73 5.69
N PRO A 39 0.03 26.14 5.42
CA PRO A 39 0.65 25.92 4.12
C PRO A 39 0.70 24.44 3.72
N VAL A 40 0.28 24.13 2.50
CA VAL A 40 0.35 22.78 1.93
C VAL A 40 1.57 22.70 1.01
N LEU A 41 2.46 21.74 1.29
CA LEU A 41 3.56 21.40 0.42
C LEU A 41 3.20 20.14 -0.37
N ASN A 42 3.05 20.27 -1.69
CA ASN A 42 2.86 19.11 -2.56
C ASN A 42 4.19 18.70 -3.19
N VAL A 43 4.61 17.47 -2.93
CA VAL A 43 5.80 16.89 -3.55
C VAL A 43 5.33 16.01 -4.71
N PRO A 44 5.64 16.36 -5.97
CA PRO A 44 5.19 15.58 -7.11
C PRO A 44 5.76 14.16 -7.01
N GLY A 45 4.86 13.18 -7.00
CA GLY A 45 5.24 11.77 -7.07
C GLY A 45 5.90 11.45 -8.41
N ARG A 46 6.79 10.45 -8.40
CA ARG A 46 7.25 9.81 -9.64
C ARG A 46 6.47 8.52 -9.80
N CYS A 47 5.56 8.51 -10.77
CA CYS A 47 4.87 7.29 -11.17
C CYS A 47 5.45 6.83 -12.51
N PHE A 48 5.74 5.53 -12.62
CA PHE A 48 6.05 4.90 -13.88
C PHE A 48 4.76 4.34 -14.50
N PRO A 49 4.65 4.22 -15.83
CA PRO A 49 3.49 3.59 -16.45
C PRO A 49 3.37 2.14 -15.94
N VAL A 50 2.15 1.76 -15.53
CA VAL A 50 1.83 0.42 -15.06
C VAL A 50 0.74 -0.16 -15.95
N SER A 51 0.94 -1.38 -16.44
CA SER A 51 -0.07 -2.15 -17.15
C SER A 51 -1.04 -2.78 -16.16
N ILE A 52 -2.34 -2.60 -16.38
CA ILE A 52 -3.39 -3.16 -15.53
C ILE A 52 -4.06 -4.30 -16.30
N ALA A 53 -4.19 -5.46 -15.67
CA ALA A 53 -4.89 -6.61 -16.18
C ALA A 53 -6.02 -7.01 -15.21
N HIS A 54 -7.14 -7.48 -15.78
CA HIS A 54 -8.30 -7.95 -15.02
C HIS A 54 -8.64 -9.37 -15.46
N THR A 55 -9.06 -10.21 -14.51
CA THR A 55 -9.67 -11.49 -14.85
C THR A 55 -11.02 -11.27 -15.53
N LEU A 56 -11.35 -12.15 -16.49
CA LEU A 56 -12.64 -12.12 -17.18
C LEU A 56 -13.78 -12.65 -16.29
N GLU A 57 -13.45 -13.61 -15.43
CA GLU A 57 -14.40 -14.30 -14.56
C GLU A 57 -13.88 -14.30 -13.11
N GLN A 58 -14.80 -14.37 -12.16
CA GLN A 58 -14.45 -14.45 -10.75
C GLN A 58 -13.86 -15.84 -10.46
N PRO A 59 -12.65 -15.93 -9.88
CA PRO A 59 -12.06 -17.22 -9.54
C PRO A 59 -12.81 -17.86 -8.37
N ASP A 60 -12.96 -19.18 -8.41
CA ASP A 60 -13.52 -19.98 -7.32
C ASP A 60 -12.74 -19.79 -6.01
N SER A 61 -11.41 -19.68 -6.14
CA SER A 61 -10.49 -19.37 -5.05
C SER A 61 -9.47 -18.34 -5.51
N TYR A 62 -9.67 -17.10 -5.06
CA TYR A 62 -8.70 -16.03 -5.33
C TYR A 62 -7.31 -16.37 -4.75
N ALA A 63 -7.24 -17.11 -3.65
CA ALA A 63 -5.98 -17.49 -3.02
C ALA A 63 -5.17 -18.49 -3.86
N GLU A 64 -5.84 -19.41 -4.57
CA GLU A 64 -5.16 -20.29 -5.53
C GLU A 64 -4.76 -19.51 -6.79
N GLU A 65 -5.65 -18.65 -7.26
CA GLU A 65 -5.42 -17.87 -8.48
C GLU A 65 -4.21 -16.93 -8.34
N VAL A 66 -4.07 -16.28 -7.18
CA VAL A 66 -2.89 -15.46 -6.85
C VAL A 66 -1.59 -16.26 -6.93
N VAL A 67 -1.59 -17.51 -6.47
CA VAL A 67 -0.41 -18.39 -6.57
C VAL A 67 -0.11 -18.71 -8.02
N ASN A 68 -1.12 -19.06 -8.82
CA ASN A 68 -0.94 -19.34 -10.25
C ASN A 68 -0.37 -18.13 -10.99
N ILE A 69 -0.96 -16.95 -10.82
CA ILE A 69 -0.50 -15.69 -11.43
C ILE A 69 0.95 -15.38 -11.01
N CYS A 70 1.31 -15.59 -9.75
CA CYS A 70 2.67 -15.38 -9.26
C CYS A 70 3.68 -16.28 -10.00
N ILE A 71 3.36 -17.57 -10.16
CA ILE A 71 4.21 -18.52 -10.89
C ILE A 71 4.29 -18.16 -12.39
N ASP A 72 3.17 -17.79 -13.01
CA ASP A 72 3.13 -17.38 -14.42
C ASP A 72 3.98 -16.12 -14.65
N LEU A 73 3.89 -15.13 -13.76
CA LEU A 73 4.73 -13.93 -13.80
C LEU A 73 6.21 -14.30 -13.63
N HIS A 74 6.54 -15.17 -12.67
CA HIS A 74 7.91 -15.62 -12.43
C HIS A 74 8.54 -16.30 -13.67
N CYS A 75 7.75 -17.06 -14.44
CA CYS A 75 8.23 -17.79 -15.61
C CYS A 75 8.21 -16.98 -16.90
N GLY A 76 7.22 -16.10 -17.07
CA GLY A 76 6.95 -15.41 -18.32
C GLY A 76 7.46 -13.96 -18.37
N SER A 77 7.75 -13.34 -17.23
CA SER A 77 8.13 -11.93 -17.16
C SER A 77 9.64 -11.74 -17.04
N PRO A 78 10.18 -10.57 -17.45
CA PRO A 78 11.56 -10.20 -17.16
C PRO A 78 11.86 -10.18 -15.64
N PRO A 79 13.15 -10.21 -15.25
CA PRO A 79 13.53 -10.17 -13.84
C PRO A 79 12.92 -8.97 -13.08
N GLY A 80 12.33 -9.25 -11.92
CA GLY A 80 11.70 -8.28 -11.04
C GLY A 80 11.04 -8.96 -9.84
N ASP A 81 10.65 -8.17 -8.85
CA ASP A 81 9.96 -8.65 -7.65
C ASP A 81 8.43 -8.64 -7.83
N VAL A 82 7.75 -9.58 -7.18
CA VAL A 82 6.27 -9.66 -7.17
C VAL A 82 5.75 -9.27 -5.78
N LEU A 83 4.89 -8.26 -5.72
CA LEU A 83 4.20 -7.84 -4.50
C LEU A 83 2.75 -8.35 -4.52
N ILE A 84 2.41 -9.22 -3.58
CA ILE A 84 1.08 -9.82 -3.44
C ILE A 84 0.38 -9.25 -2.20
N PHE A 85 -0.89 -8.86 -2.36
CA PHE A 85 -1.73 -8.42 -1.25
C PHE A 85 -2.71 -9.54 -0.86
N MET A 86 -2.75 -9.88 0.43
CA MET A 86 -3.66 -10.86 1.03
C MET A 86 -4.38 -10.24 2.23
N THR A 87 -5.49 -10.84 2.70
CA THR A 87 -6.38 -10.17 3.68
C THR A 87 -5.89 -10.25 5.12
N GLY A 88 -5.01 -11.20 5.46
CA GLY A 88 -4.49 -11.38 6.82
C GLY A 88 -3.31 -12.33 6.90
N GLN A 89 -2.69 -12.38 8.08
CA GLN A 89 -1.47 -13.16 8.31
C GLN A 89 -1.63 -14.65 7.97
N ASP A 90 -2.71 -15.30 8.43
CA ASP A 90 -2.94 -16.72 8.16
C ASP A 90 -3.02 -17.04 6.66
N GLU A 91 -3.55 -16.13 5.85
CA GLU A 91 -3.59 -16.30 4.40
C GLU A 91 -2.25 -16.05 3.74
N ILE A 92 -1.49 -15.06 4.25
CA ILE A 92 -0.12 -14.79 3.81
C ILE A 92 0.74 -16.04 4.02
N ASP A 93 0.71 -16.63 5.21
CA ASP A 93 1.54 -17.79 5.55
C ASP A 93 1.18 -19.00 4.67
N LYS A 94 -0.10 -19.22 4.40
CA LYS A 94 -0.56 -20.27 3.47
C LYS A 94 -0.13 -20.01 2.03
N CYS A 95 -0.23 -18.77 1.56
CA CYS A 95 0.17 -18.36 0.22
C CYS A 95 1.68 -18.57 0.02
N VAL A 96 2.50 -18.09 0.95
CA VAL A 96 3.97 -18.26 0.95
C VAL A 96 4.33 -19.74 0.87
N LYS A 97 3.69 -20.59 1.68
CA LYS A 97 3.93 -22.03 1.67
C LYS A 97 3.65 -22.63 0.28
N LYS A 98 2.50 -22.32 -0.32
CA LYS A 98 2.10 -22.84 -1.65
C LYS A 98 3.01 -22.37 -2.77
N VAL A 99 3.39 -21.09 -2.77
CA VAL A 99 4.32 -20.52 -3.75
C VAL A 99 5.67 -21.24 -3.66
N ASN A 100 6.22 -21.41 -2.46
CA ASN A 100 7.49 -22.12 -2.26
C ASN A 100 7.40 -23.59 -2.70
N GLU A 101 6.31 -24.28 -2.38
CA GLU A 101 6.08 -25.66 -2.83
C GLU A 101 6.07 -25.76 -4.36
N ARG A 102 5.37 -24.85 -5.06
CA ARG A 102 5.33 -24.80 -6.53
C ARG A 102 6.71 -24.52 -7.13
N ILE A 103 7.45 -23.53 -6.61
CA ILE A 103 8.79 -23.19 -7.11
C ILE A 103 9.76 -24.37 -6.92
N CYS A 104 9.75 -25.02 -5.76
CA CYS A 104 10.59 -26.19 -5.50
C CYS A 104 10.28 -27.34 -6.47
N GLN A 105 9.01 -27.57 -6.82
CA GLN A 105 8.62 -28.61 -7.79
C GLN A 105 9.10 -28.30 -9.21
N MET A 106 9.30 -27.04 -9.56
CA MET A 106 9.79 -26.62 -10.89
C MET A 106 11.31 -26.70 -11.02
N ALA A 107 12.03 -26.69 -9.89
CA ALA A 107 13.48 -26.83 -9.85
C ALA A 107 13.96 -28.30 -9.88
N ALA A 108 13.02 -29.25 -9.76
CA ALA A 108 13.26 -30.70 -9.82
C ALA A 108 12.99 -31.26 -11.22
#